data_AF-A0A9D7WAG9-F1
#
_entry.id   AF-A0A9D7WAG9-F1
#
_cell.length_a   1.000
_cell.length_b   1.000
_cell.length_c   1.000
_cell.angle_alpha   90.00
_cell.angle_beta   90.00
_cell.angle_gamma   90.00
#
_symmetry.space_group_name_H-M   'P 1'
#
loop_
_entity.id
_entity.type
_entity.pdbx_description
1 polymer ?
#
loop_
_entity_poly.entity_id
_entity_poly.type
_entity_poly.pdbx_seq_one_letter_code
_entity_poly.pdbx_strand_id
1 'polypeptide(L)'
;ARLPTEAEWEHACGLHGAAMQHAHRVLWQWTASAYSPYPGYRPVEGAIGEYNGKFMSSQMVLRGSSWLTPPGHERDSYRNFFPPASRWMAAGIRLAR
;
A
#
# COMPACT_ATOMS: atom_id res chain seq x y z
N ALA A 1 -5.74 18.86 6.08
CA ALA A 1 -5.86 17.48 5.56
C ALA A 1 -4.50 16.81 5.69
N ARG A 2 -4.47 15.49 5.78
CA ARG A 2 -3.24 14.68 5.87
C ARG A 2 -3.34 13.46 4.95
N LEU A 3 -2.27 12.69 4.83
CA LEU A 3 -2.34 11.34 4.27
C LEU A 3 -3.03 10.40 5.29
N PRO A 4 -3.85 9.42 4.83
CA PRO A 4 -4.30 8.34 5.68
C PRO A 4 -3.11 7.45 6.07
N THR A 5 -3.17 6.82 7.23
CA THR A 5 -2.35 5.63 7.50
C THR A 5 -2.80 4.47 6.61
N GLU A 6 -1.96 3.46 6.43
CA GLU A 6 -2.36 2.27 5.67
C GLU A 6 -3.54 1.52 6.31
N ALA A 7 -3.65 1.57 7.65
CA ALA A 7 -4.75 0.97 8.40
C ALA A 7 -6.07 1.74 8.21
N GLU A 8 -6.03 3.08 8.25
CA GLU A 8 -7.21 3.91 7.94
C GLU A 8 -7.70 3.69 6.51
N TRP A 9 -6.76 3.57 5.55
CA TRP A 9 -7.08 3.29 4.16
C TRP A 9 -7.76 1.92 4.00
N GLU A 10 -7.19 0.87 4.59
CA GLU A 10 -7.74 -0.49 4.54
C GLU A 10 -9.11 -0.58 5.21
N HIS A 11 -9.26 0.06 6.37
CA HIS A 11 -10.52 0.13 7.09
C HIS A 11 -11.60 0.87 6.29
N ALA A 12 -11.25 2.01 5.67
CA ALA A 12 -12.18 2.76 4.83
C ALA A 12 -12.63 1.96 3.60
N CYS A 13 -11.74 1.18 2.97
CA CYS A 13 -12.11 0.26 1.89
C CYS A 13 -13.12 -0.79 2.38
N GLY A 14 -12.86 -1.41 3.53
CA GLY A 14 -13.78 -2.40 4.11
C GLY A 14 -15.15 -1.80 4.51
N LEU A 15 -15.16 -0.56 5.02
CA LEU A 15 -16.37 0.11 5.48
C LEU A 15 -17.24 0.62 4.32
N HIS A 16 -16.62 1.17 3.27
CA HIS A 16 -17.33 1.88 2.21
C HIS A 16 -17.42 1.10 0.90
N GLY A 17 -16.57 0.09 0.68
CA GLY A 17 -16.54 -0.71 -0.54
C GLY A 17 -16.55 0.16 -1.80
N ALA A 18 -17.51 -0.10 -2.70
CA ALA A 18 -17.67 0.63 -3.95
C ALA A 18 -17.97 2.14 -3.77
N ALA A 19 -18.46 2.58 -2.61
CA ALA A 19 -18.67 4.00 -2.34
C ALA A 19 -17.35 4.77 -2.18
N MET A 20 -16.25 4.09 -1.85
CA MET A 20 -14.90 4.66 -1.89
C MET A 20 -14.39 4.70 -3.33
N GLN A 21 -14.94 5.63 -4.11
CA GLN A 21 -14.61 5.78 -5.53
C GLN A 21 -13.11 5.91 -5.74
N HIS A 22 -12.62 5.28 -6.80
CA HIS A 22 -11.20 5.27 -7.17
C HIS A 22 -10.29 4.76 -6.04
N ALA A 23 -10.79 3.91 -5.13
CA ALA A 23 -9.93 3.18 -4.20
C ALA A 23 -8.92 2.35 -4.99
N HIS A 24 -9.39 1.67 -6.05
CA HIS A 24 -8.55 0.82 -6.88
C HIS A 24 -8.45 1.20 -8.36
N ARG A 25 -7.40 0.69 -9.02
CA ARG A 25 -7.17 0.74 -10.48
C ARG A 25 -7.01 2.13 -11.09
N VAL A 26 -6.77 3.15 -10.25
CA VAL A 26 -6.49 4.51 -10.69
C VAL A 26 -5.03 4.82 -10.41
N LEU A 27 -4.67 5.10 -9.16
CA LEU A 27 -3.30 5.36 -8.75
C LEU A 27 -3.00 4.61 -7.45
N TRP A 28 -1.76 4.15 -7.30
CA TRP A 28 -1.25 3.79 -5.98
C TRP A 28 -1.31 5.01 -5.07
N GLN A 29 -1.94 4.90 -3.91
CA GLN A 29 -2.17 6.03 -3.02
C GLN A 29 -1.14 6.01 -1.90
N TRP A 30 -0.30 7.05 -1.82
CA TRP A 30 0.63 7.23 -0.72
C TRP A 30 -0.10 7.31 0.61
N THR A 31 0.45 6.61 1.61
CA THR A 31 -0.02 6.65 3.00
C THR A 31 1.01 7.32 3.89
N ALA A 32 0.61 7.69 5.11
CA ALA A 32 1.51 8.15 6.16
C ALA A 32 2.31 7.01 6.83
N SER A 33 2.13 5.76 6.41
CA SER A 33 2.72 4.58 7.05
C SER A 33 4.06 4.20 6.42
N ALA A 34 5.08 4.01 7.27
CA ALA A 34 6.32 3.36 6.87
C ALA A 34 6.06 1.88 6.55
N TYR A 35 6.81 1.31 5.60
CA TYR A 35 6.74 -0.11 5.31
C TYR A 35 7.50 -0.89 6.38
N SER A 36 6.79 -1.21 7.46
CA SER A 36 7.29 -1.99 8.59
C SER A 36 6.58 -3.34 8.70
N PRO A 37 7.16 -4.33 9.38
CA PRO A 37 6.50 -5.60 9.63
C PRO A 37 5.24 -5.37 10.47
N TYR A 38 4.15 -6.03 10.08
CA TYR A 38 3.00 -6.16 10.99
C TYR A 38 3.39 -7.02 12.20
N PRO A 39 2.75 -6.83 13.38
CA PRO A 39 2.98 -7.68 14.53
C PRO A 39 2.86 -9.17 14.18
N GLY A 40 3.87 -9.95 14.56
CA GLY A 40 3.92 -11.38 14.26
C GLY A 40 4.45 -11.76 12.87
N TYR A 41 4.81 -10.81 12.01
CA TYR A 41 5.50 -11.12 10.75
C TYR A 41 6.80 -11.88 11.02
N ARG A 42 6.94 -13.04 10.38
CA ARG A 42 8.14 -13.88 10.39
C ARG A 42 8.41 -14.35 8.95
N PRO A 43 9.52 -13.92 8.31
CA PRO A 43 9.86 -14.46 7.00
C PRO A 43 10.16 -15.96 7.12
N VAL A 44 9.81 -16.72 6.07
CA VAL A 44 10.23 -18.12 5.96
C VAL A 44 11.75 -18.21 5.77
N GLU A 45 12.35 -19.33 6.13
CA GLU A 45 13.78 -19.54 5.88
C GLU A 45 14.09 -19.70 4.38
N GLY A 46 15.31 -19.32 3.99
CA GLY A 46 15.79 -19.42 2.61
C GLY A 46 15.34 -18.29 1.68
N ALA A 47 15.60 -18.47 0.38
CA ALA A 47 15.49 -17.41 -0.62
C ALA A 47 14.09 -16.76 -0.72
N ILE A 48 13.02 -17.51 -0.46
CA ILE A 48 11.64 -16.98 -0.49
C ILE A 48 11.41 -15.97 0.64
N GLY A 49 12.05 -16.15 1.80
CA GLY A 49 11.95 -15.23 2.94
C GLY A 49 12.45 -13.83 2.64
N GLU A 50 13.37 -13.70 1.68
CA GLU A 50 13.95 -12.43 1.28
C GLU A 50 13.01 -11.54 0.46
N TYR A 51 11.86 -12.06 0.04
CA TYR A 51 10.98 -11.35 -0.90
C TYR A 51 10.55 -9.97 -0.39
N ASN A 52 10.29 -9.83 0.92
CA ASN A 52 9.73 -8.62 1.51
C ASN A 52 10.54 -8.07 2.69
N GLY A 53 10.84 -8.92 3.69
CA GLY A 53 11.31 -8.47 5.00
C GLY A 53 12.58 -7.60 4.95
N LYS A 54 13.52 -7.91 4.05
CA LYS A 54 14.77 -7.15 3.89
C LYS A 54 14.58 -5.72 3.41
N PHE A 55 13.40 -5.37 2.88
CA PHE A 55 13.06 -4.03 2.40
C PHE A 55 12.24 -3.20 3.40
N MET A 56 11.95 -3.72 4.60
CA MET A 56 11.13 -3.05 5.62
C MET A 56 11.88 -1.93 6.38
N SER A 57 12.57 -1.07 5.64
CA SER A 57 13.30 0.09 6.14
C SER A 57 13.44 1.13 5.02
N SER A 58 13.29 2.42 5.35
CA SER A 58 13.42 3.56 4.41
C SER A 58 12.43 3.55 3.23
N GLN A 59 11.26 2.91 3.40
CA GLN A 59 10.21 2.79 2.40
C GLN A 59 8.87 3.26 3.00
N MET A 60 8.00 3.85 2.17
CA MET A 60 6.64 4.23 2.55
C MET A 60 5.62 3.37 1.81
N VAL A 61 4.49 3.09 2.46
CA VAL A 61 3.44 2.23 1.90
C VAL A 61 2.52 2.99 0.95
N LEU A 62 2.16 2.33 -0.16
CA LEU A 62 1.08 2.73 -1.06
C LEU A 62 0.01 1.64 -1.14
N ARG A 63 -1.25 2.04 -1.33
CA ARG A 63 -2.41 1.15 -1.41
C ARG A 63 -3.24 1.37 -2.68
N GLY A 64 -4.18 0.48 -2.96
CA GLY A 64 -5.18 0.67 -3.99
C GLY A 64 -4.85 0.19 -5.41
N SER A 65 -3.61 -0.10 -5.80
CA SER A 65 -3.28 -0.41 -7.21
C SER A 65 -3.47 0.75 -8.20
N SER A 66 -2.95 0.59 -9.41
CA SER A 66 -3.00 1.60 -10.48
C SER A 66 -3.55 1.01 -11.78
N TRP A 67 -3.77 1.83 -12.81
CA TRP A 67 -4.18 1.33 -14.14
C TRP A 67 -3.16 0.38 -14.79
N LEU A 68 -1.91 0.37 -14.32
CA LEU A 68 -0.86 -0.56 -14.77
C LEU A 68 -0.87 -1.89 -14.00
N THR A 69 -1.66 -2.02 -12.94
CA THR A 69 -1.73 -3.25 -12.15
C THR A 69 -2.61 -4.28 -12.88
N PRO A 70 -2.14 -5.53 -13.12
CA PRO A 70 -2.93 -6.55 -13.78
C PRO A 70 -4.25 -6.83 -13.05
N PRO A 71 -5.37 -7.06 -13.78
CA PRO A 71 -6.64 -7.44 -13.16
C PRO A 71 -6.51 -8.71 -12.31
N GLY A 72 -7.05 -8.67 -11.09
CA GLY A 72 -7.03 -9.78 -10.13
C GLY A 72 -5.80 -9.80 -9.23
N HIS A 73 -4.85 -8.87 -9.40
CA HIS A 73 -3.70 -8.72 -8.50
C HIS A 73 -4.01 -7.80 -7.31
N GLU A 74 -4.99 -6.90 -7.48
CA GLU A 74 -5.47 -5.98 -6.46
C GLU A 74 -6.09 -6.72 -5.27
N ARG A 75 -5.73 -6.27 -4.06
CA ARG A 75 -6.37 -6.70 -2.81
C ARG A 75 -6.44 -5.51 -1.87
N ASP A 76 -7.51 -5.46 -1.09
CA ASP A 76 -7.63 -4.47 -0.03
C ASP A 76 -6.47 -4.53 0.94
N SER A 77 -5.81 -5.67 1.15
CA SER A 77 -4.62 -5.83 2.00
C SER A 77 -3.27 -5.67 1.30
N TYR A 78 -3.23 -5.40 -0.02
CA TYR A 78 -1.98 -5.33 -0.78
C TYR A 78 -1.14 -4.10 -0.41
N ARG A 79 0.07 -4.31 0.10
CA ARG A 79 1.02 -3.25 0.49
C ARG A 79 2.10 -3.09 -0.58
N ASN A 80 1.98 -2.07 -1.42
CA ASN A 80 3.09 -1.65 -2.26
C ASN A 80 4.02 -0.74 -1.46
N PHE A 81 5.30 -0.65 -1.81
CA PHE A 81 6.26 0.15 -1.04
C PHE A 81 7.37 0.72 -1.92
N PHE A 82 7.67 2.00 -1.71
CA PHE A 82 8.74 2.70 -2.43
C PHE A 82 9.41 3.77 -1.56
N PRO A 83 10.67 4.16 -1.88
CA PRO A 83 11.31 5.28 -1.20
C PRO A 83 10.45 6.54 -1.40
N PRO A 84 10.30 7.40 -0.38
CA PRO A 84 9.38 8.54 -0.43
C PRO A 84 9.69 9.55 -1.55
N ALA A 85 10.93 9.60 -2.02
CA ALA A 85 11.35 10.46 -3.13
C ALA A 85 10.98 9.90 -4.52
N SER A 86 10.47 8.67 -4.61
CA SER A 86 10.21 8.01 -5.88
C SER A 86 8.96 8.57 -6.56
N ARG A 87 9.08 8.93 -7.85
CA ARG A 87 7.99 9.58 -8.62
C ARG A 87 7.69 8.94 -9.98
N TRP A 88 8.29 7.78 -10.27
CA TRP A 88 8.19 7.13 -11.57
C TRP A 88 6.97 6.20 -11.71
N MET A 89 6.43 5.68 -10.60
CA MET A 89 5.26 4.81 -10.63
C MET A 89 3.98 5.62 -10.84
N ALA A 90 2.91 4.95 -11.28
CA ALA A 90 1.56 5.48 -11.26
C ALA A 90 1.04 5.63 -9.82
N ALA A 91 1.47 6.70 -9.14
CA ALA A 91 1.15 7.01 -7.75
C ALA A 91 0.51 8.41 -7.60
N GLY A 92 -0.36 8.54 -6.60
CA GLY A 92 -1.12 9.74 -6.27
C GLY A 92 -1.42 9.84 -4.78
N ILE A 93 -2.32 10.73 -4.41
CA ILE A 93 -2.66 11.04 -3.02
C ILE A 93 -4.17 10.91 -2.83
N ARG A 94 -4.56 10.34 -1.69
CA ARG A 94 -5.90 10.45 -1.13
C ARG A 94 -5.80 11.20 0.20
N LEU A 95 -6.69 12.16 0.43
CA LEU A 95 -6.71 12.94 1.66
C LEU A 95 -7.56 12.26 2.74
N ALA A 96 -7.14 12.41 3.98
CA ALA A 96 -7.87 12.03 5.18
C ALA A 96 -8.00 13.22 6.16
N ARG A 97 -9.00 13.17 7.03
CA ARG A 97 -9.25 14.14 8.10
C ARG A 97 -9.78 13.45 9.34
#